data_AF-A0A918QX60-F1
#
_entry.id   AF-A0A918QX60-F1
#
_cell.length_a   1.000
_cell.length_b   1.000
_cell.length_c   1.000
_cell.angle_alpha   90.00
_cell.angle_beta   90.00
_cell.angle_gamma   90.00
#
_symmetry.space_group_name_H-M   'P 1'
#
loop_
_entity.id
_entity.type
_entity.pdbx_description
1 polymer ?
#
loop_
_entity_poly.entity_id
_entity_poly.type
_entity_poly.pdbx_seq_one_letter_code
_entity_poly.pdbx_strand_id
1 'polypeptide(L)' 'MSGDTDRDGRDDLAVVYNHAAGSSMAHTFRSRADGGFDSPLKSWQAPAGTW' A
#
# COMPACT_ATOMS: atom_id res chain seq x y z
N MET A 1 9.08 5.56 -8.75
CA MET A 1 7.68 5.73 -8.31
C MET A 1 7.62 7.00 -7.48
N SER A 2 6.61 7.84 -7.71
CA SER A 2 6.25 8.92 -6.79
C SER A 2 5.64 8.29 -5.53
N GLY A 3 5.91 8.85 -4.35
CA GLY A 3 5.24 8.46 -3.11
C GLY A 3 3.79 8.93 -3.09
N ASP A 4 3.49 10.03 -3.75
CA ASP A 4 2.14 10.54 -4.01
C ASP A 4 1.44 9.70 -5.13
N THR A 5 0.49 8.86 -4.73
CA THR A 5 -0.18 7.90 -5.63
C THR A 5 -1.49 8.43 -6.23
N ASP A 6 -2.12 9.43 -5.59
CA ASP A 6 -3.37 10.04 -6.07
C ASP A 6 -3.21 11.49 -6.56
N ARG A 7 -1.99 12.02 -6.53
CA ARG A 7 -1.56 13.33 -7.06
C ARG A 7 -2.17 14.50 -6.31
N ASP A 8 -2.35 14.36 -5.01
CA ASP A 8 -2.88 15.43 -4.16
C ASP A 8 -1.81 16.32 -3.50
N GLY A 9 -0.54 16.06 -3.83
CA GLY A 9 0.61 16.82 -3.37
C GLY A 9 1.21 16.33 -2.05
N ARG A 10 0.79 15.16 -1.56
CA ARG A 10 1.34 14.52 -0.36
C ARG A 10 1.77 13.09 -0.66
N ASP A 11 2.84 12.64 -0.03
CA ASP A 11 3.28 11.25 -0.16
C ASP A 11 2.35 10.30 0.62
N ASP A 12 2.11 9.12 0.04
CA ASP A 12 1.32 8.04 0.63
C ASP A 12 2.20 6.95 1.23
N LEU A 13 1.59 6.08 2.05
CA LEU A 13 2.28 4.94 2.67
C LEU A 13 1.89 3.64 1.97
N ALA A 14 2.88 2.83 1.58
CA ALA A 14 2.68 1.45 1.14
C ALA A 14 3.24 0.47 2.18
N VAL A 15 2.45 -0.53 2.55
CA VAL A 15 2.85 -1.61 3.46
C VAL A 15 2.74 -2.94 2.74
N VAL A 16 3.84 -3.69 2.69
CA VAL A 16 3.86 -5.07 2.19
C VAL A 16 3.85 -6.03 3.37
N TYR A 17 2.95 -7.00 3.34
CA TYR A 17 2.88 -8.08 4.30
C TYR A 17 3.12 -9.41 3.60
N ASN A 18 4.08 -10.18 4.11
CA ASN A 18 4.38 -11.53 3.66
C ASN A 18 3.76 -12.51 4.66
N HIS A 19 2.80 -13.32 4.20
CA HIS A 19 2.19 -14.34 5.03
C HIS A 19 3.12 -15.55 5.18
N ALA A 20 3.06 -16.23 6.31
CA ALA A 20 3.85 -17.44 6.56
C ALA A 20 3.61 -18.54 5.49
N ALA A 21 2.42 -18.60 4.89
CA ALA A 21 2.09 -19.51 3.78
C ALA A 21 2.72 -19.12 2.43
N GLY A 22 3.53 -18.06 2.39
CA GLY A 22 4.32 -17.64 1.23
C GLY A 22 3.64 -16.64 0.29
N SER A 23 2.34 -16.37 0.46
CA SER A 23 1.65 -15.31 -0.29
C SER A 23 2.02 -13.92 0.26
N SER A 24 2.02 -12.92 -0.62
CA SER A 24 2.32 -11.53 -0.24
C SER A 24 1.19 -10.60 -0.69
N MET A 25 0.97 -9.52 0.04
CA MET A 25 0.09 -8.44 -0.39
C MET A 25 0.62 -7.08 -0.01
N ALA A 26 0.25 -6.07 -0.80
CA ALA A 26 0.50 -4.68 -0.50
C ALA A 26 -0.81 -3.92 -0.24
N HIS A 27 -0.76 -3.02 0.74
CA HIS A 27 -1.80 -2.02 0.95
C HIS A 27 -1.20 -0.63 0.82
N THR A 28 -1.92 0.25 0.14
CA THR A 28 -1.62 1.68 0.07
C THR A 28 -2.59 2.44 0.97
N PHE A 29 -2.04 3.34 1.78
CA PHE A 29 -2.76 4.24 2.68
C PHE A 29 -2.54 5.66 2.17
N ARG A 30 -3.62 6.26 1.66
CA ARG A 30 -3.54 7.63 1.15
C ARG A 30 -3.52 8.63 2.29
N SER A 31 -2.59 9.58 2.23
CA SER A 31 -2.44 10.56 3.31
C SER A 31 -3.55 11.61 3.27
N ARG A 32 -4.15 11.90 4.43
CA ARG A 32 -5.18 12.93 4.56
C ARG A 32 -4.56 14.22 5.09
N ALA A 33 -5.14 15.36 4.71
CA ALA A 33 -4.64 16.67 5.14
C ALA A 33 -4.69 16.90 6.66
N ASP A 34 -5.46 16.09 7.40
CA ASP A 34 -5.53 16.12 8.86
C ASP A 34 -4.43 15.30 9.55
N GLY A 35 -3.46 14.79 8.79
CA GLY A 35 -2.35 13.96 9.29
C GLY A 35 -2.72 12.49 9.48
N GLY A 36 -3.95 12.09 9.15
CA GLY A 36 -4.37 10.69 9.14
C GLY A 36 -4.21 10.02 7.78
N PHE A 37 -4.77 8.82 7.67
CA PHE A 37 -4.84 8.05 6.43
C PHE A 37 -6.29 7.67 6.10
N ASP A 38 -6.58 7.49 4.82
CA ASP A 38 -7.79 6.81 4.37
C ASP A 38 -7.77 5.32 4.73
N SER A 39 -8.91 4.64 4.51
CA SER A 39 -8.94 3.17 4.57
C SER A 39 -7.96 2.56 3.55
N PRO A 40 -7.27 1.46 3.90
CA PRO A 40 -6.27 0.87 3.04
C PRO A 40 -6.87 0.36 1.73
N LEU A 41 -6.14 0.61 0.65
CA LEU A 41 -6.44 0.09 -0.68
C LEU A 41 -5.54 -1.11 -0.93
N LYS A 42 -6.12 -2.28 -1.25
CA LYS A 42 -5.34 -3.48 -1.62
C LYS A 42 -4.71 -3.25 -3.00
N SER A 43 -3.49 -2.74 -3.03
CA SER A 43 -2.84 -2.25 -4.25
C SER A 43 -2.14 -3.36 -5.04
N TRP A 44 -1.76 -4.46 -4.38
CA TRP A 44 -1.14 -5.60 -5.05
C TRP A 44 -1.29 -6.89 -4.23
N GLN A 45 -1.23 -8.04 -4.92
CA GLN A 45 -1.13 -9.35 -4.30
C GLN A 45 -0.33 -10.31 -5.19
N ALA A 46 0.43 -11.21 -4.55
CA ALA A 46 1.04 -12.36 -5.21
C ALA A 46 0.72 -13.66 -4.48
N PRO A 47 0.44 -14.74 -5.22
CA PRO A 47 0.34 -16.07 -4.64
C PRO A 47 1.72 -16.56 -4.16
N ALA A 48 1.72 -17.61 -3.36
CA ALA A 48 2.96 -18.21 -2.87
C ALA A 48 3.89 -18.61 -4.02
N GLY A 49 5.19 -18.34 -3.86
CA GLY A 49 6.21 -18.66 -4.84
C GLY A 49 6.26 -17.74 -6.07
N THR A 50 5.56 -16.60 -6.04
CA THR A 50 5.55 -15.60 -7.12
C THR A 50 5.99 -14.22 -6.59
N TRP A 51 6.67 -13.43 -7.42
CA TRP A 51 7.05 -12.03 -7.16
C TRP A 51 6.85 -11.18 -8.41
#